data_AF-A0A9P4IKW1-F1
#
_entry.id   AF-A0A9P4IKW1-F1
#
_cell.length_a   1.000
_cell.length_b   1.000
_cell.length_c   1.000
_cell.angle_alpha   90.00
_cell.angle_beta   90.00
_cell.angle_gamma   90.00
#
_symmetry.space_group_name_H-M   'P 1'
#
loop_
_entity.id
_entity.type
_entity.pdbx_description
1 polymer ?
#
loop_
_entity_poly.entity_id
_entity_poly.type
_entity_poly.pdbx_seq_one_letter_code
_entity_poly.pdbx_strand_id
1 'polypeptide(L)'
;MSYQKWHSHSGLEHHCPVCSKPLKHPSAVKTCWGSHAVVCWRFHYGLHMRGHSHECKPCRDTDERHETRHREIAKLVRELKGGVVDASKQSNPNTPFERASTPQKADRADGDVAAPTPMTKKERKEKKRISKALERNVAVTTQDVQLVWKVLHPGVDKDSPLSDDEAAMAYSRADEIPDDEDITLPDFADDLRRILQEMKVEEGANRPSKEGKATLAKLTAAILGDLEQFYRECIGIAIRREGYRRRIGRNAAERELEKYEERDWRTGAKVTKQVRSQGESGASAGEPVLDEEEDEGEAPAMPSSPTTAWRCRTVVDKEGVAQDLEKVRSELGWAEAVLERMQRRVEAEVAQLARLLEKIQAV
;
A
#
# COMPACT_ATOMS: atom_id res chain seq x y z
N MET A 1 23.90 9.09 5.98
CA MET A 1 23.76 10.21 6.94
C MET A 1 24.17 9.70 8.33
N SER A 2 24.76 10.53 9.22
CA SER A 2 25.00 10.07 10.61
C SER A 2 23.65 9.73 11.23
N TYR A 3 23.45 8.49 11.70
CA TYR A 3 22.24 8.08 12.42
C TYR A 3 21.88 9.15 13.45
N GLN A 4 20.85 9.95 13.15
CA GLN A 4 20.40 10.95 14.09
C GLN A 4 19.93 10.19 15.32
N LYS A 5 20.69 10.32 16.40
CA LYS A 5 20.34 9.70 17.68
C LYS A 5 18.89 10.10 17.95
N TRP A 6 18.03 9.10 18.10
CA TRP A 6 16.59 9.31 18.31
C TRP A 6 16.32 10.25 19.53
N HIS A 7 17.32 10.42 20.41
CA HIS A 7 17.39 11.38 21.51
C HIS A 7 17.42 12.87 21.15
N SER A 8 18.02 13.24 20.01
CA SER A 8 18.31 14.64 19.67
C SER A 8 17.22 15.29 18.82
N HIS A 9 16.23 14.53 18.36
CA HIS A 9 15.19 15.08 17.50
C HIS A 9 14.29 16.05 18.29
N SER A 10 13.98 17.19 17.67
CA SER A 10 13.07 18.21 18.21
C SER A 10 11.66 17.70 18.50
N GLY A 11 11.25 16.57 17.90
CA GLY A 11 9.91 15.99 18.07
C GLY A 11 9.62 15.50 19.49
N LEU A 12 10.64 15.44 20.36
CA LEU A 12 10.52 15.05 21.76
C LEU A 12 10.51 16.23 22.73
N GLU A 13 10.64 17.46 22.23
CA GLU A 13 10.67 18.69 23.07
C GLU A 13 9.31 19.04 23.66
N HIS A 14 8.25 18.40 23.18
CA HIS A 14 6.91 18.60 23.70
C HIS A 14 6.73 17.95 25.09
N HIS A 15 5.81 18.53 25.86
CA HIS A 15 5.41 18.01 27.16
C HIS A 15 4.28 16.98 26.95
N CYS A 16 4.25 15.96 27.81
CA CYS A 16 3.07 15.09 27.91
C CYS A 16 1.88 15.95 28.35
N PRO A 17 0.73 15.95 27.65
CA PRO A 17 -0.41 16.79 28.00
C PRO A 17 -1.08 16.34 29.30
N VAL A 18 -0.95 15.06 29.65
CA VAL A 18 -1.52 14.48 30.88
C VAL A 18 -0.64 14.79 32.10
N CYS A 19 0.68 14.60 31.96
CA CYS A 19 1.61 14.72 33.10
C CYS A 19 2.33 16.07 33.16
N SER A 20 2.23 16.89 32.11
CA SER A 20 3.02 18.12 31.88
C SER A 20 4.54 17.93 32.00
N LYS A 21 5.04 16.69 31.88
CA LYS A 21 6.48 16.37 31.92
C LYS A 21 7.08 16.42 30.51
N PRO A 22 8.27 17.01 30.32
CA PRO A 22 8.94 17.00 29.02
C PRO A 22 9.28 15.56 28.62
N LEU A 23 8.91 15.16 27.40
CA LEU A 23 9.04 13.77 26.94
C LEU A 23 10.50 13.32 26.75
N LYS A 24 11.44 14.27 26.66
CA LYS A 24 12.89 14.01 26.71
C LYS A 24 13.36 13.52 28.08
N HIS A 25 12.64 13.81 29.17
CA HIS A 25 13.12 13.51 30.52
C HIS A 25 13.01 12.01 30.86
N PRO A 26 14.02 11.39 31.50
CA PRO A 26 14.02 9.94 31.80
C PRO A 26 12.81 9.45 32.60
N SER A 27 12.23 10.30 33.45
CA SER A 27 11.00 9.94 34.20
C SER A 27 9.79 9.80 33.28
N ALA A 28 9.66 10.66 32.26
CA ALA A 28 8.56 10.58 31.30
C ALA A 28 8.67 9.33 30.41
N VAL A 29 9.89 8.86 30.11
CA VAL A 29 10.11 7.59 29.42
C VAL A 29 9.50 6.41 30.21
N LYS A 30 9.62 6.42 31.55
CA LYS A 30 9.09 5.34 32.39
C LYS A 30 7.59 5.43 32.62
N THR A 31 7.04 6.64 32.74
CA THR A 31 5.63 6.82 33.17
C THR A 31 4.69 7.18 32.04
N CYS A 32 5.16 7.91 31.03
CA CYS A 32 4.29 8.47 29.98
C CYS A 32 4.35 7.66 28.69
N TRP A 33 5.47 7.03 28.37
CA TRP A 33 5.59 6.26 27.13
C TRP A 33 4.78 4.96 27.24
N GLY A 34 3.99 4.68 26.21
CA GLY A 34 3.00 3.59 26.15
C GLY A 34 1.71 3.82 26.91
N SER A 35 1.70 4.75 27.87
CA SER A 35 0.50 5.11 28.64
C SER A 35 -0.21 6.32 28.03
N HIS A 36 0.49 7.45 27.95
CA HIS A 36 -0.06 8.73 27.44
C HIS A 36 0.50 9.10 26.07
N ALA A 37 1.75 8.71 25.81
CA ALA A 37 2.46 8.99 24.58
C ALA A 37 2.94 7.67 23.96
N VAL A 38 2.57 7.38 22.72
CA VAL A 38 2.97 6.18 21.99
C VAL A 38 3.93 6.57 20.87
N VAL A 39 4.79 5.65 20.45
CA VAL A 39 5.62 5.89 19.27
C VAL A 39 4.74 5.90 18.01
N CYS A 40 5.18 6.59 16.97
CA CYS A 40 4.57 6.41 15.65
C CYS A 40 4.77 4.96 15.20
N TRP A 41 3.78 4.33 14.58
CA TRP A 41 3.92 2.97 14.07
C TRP A 41 5.00 2.85 12.97
N ARG A 42 5.20 3.90 12.16
CA ARG A 42 6.34 4.04 11.23
C ARG A 42 7.64 4.53 11.89
N PHE A 43 7.68 4.59 13.22
CA PHE A 43 8.81 5.02 14.05
C PHE A 43 9.37 6.41 13.73
N HIS A 44 8.56 7.31 13.16
CA HIS A 44 8.93 8.72 13.07
C HIS A 44 9.31 9.26 14.45
N TYR A 45 10.29 10.17 14.50
CA TYR A 45 10.94 10.62 15.74
C TYR A 45 10.01 11.33 16.75
N GLY A 46 8.76 11.62 16.38
CA GLY A 46 7.75 12.18 17.26
C GLY A 46 6.99 11.11 18.05
N LEU A 47 6.52 11.48 19.23
CA LEU A 47 5.56 10.69 19.99
C LEU A 47 4.15 11.21 19.74
N HIS A 48 3.18 10.30 19.65
CA HIS A 48 1.77 10.58 19.51
C HIS A 48 1.08 10.52 20.85
N MET A 49 0.16 11.44 21.08
CA MET A 49 -0.69 11.37 22.26
C MET A 49 -1.82 10.39 21.99
N ARG A 50 -1.97 9.44 22.90
CA ARG A 50 -2.99 8.40 22.80
C ARG A 50 -4.38 9.05 22.81
N GLY A 51 -5.20 8.76 21.80
CA GLY A 51 -6.58 9.27 21.69
C GLY A 51 -6.72 10.72 21.20
N HIS A 52 -5.67 11.37 20.67
CA HIS A 52 -5.77 12.75 20.15
C HIS A 52 -5.42 12.89 18.66
N SER A 53 -4.38 12.22 18.16
CA SER A 53 -4.02 12.28 16.74
C SER A 53 -4.01 10.88 16.14
N HIS A 54 -4.85 10.65 15.14
CA HIS A 54 -4.93 9.36 14.46
C HIS A 54 -3.68 9.04 13.64
N GLU A 55 -2.82 10.01 13.31
CA GLU A 55 -1.58 9.83 12.54
C GLU A 55 -0.59 10.97 12.81
N CYS A 56 0.70 10.67 12.68
CA CYS A 56 1.75 11.70 12.68
C CYS A 56 1.73 12.48 11.37
N LYS A 57 2.10 13.78 11.40
CA LYS A 57 2.20 14.59 10.17
C LYS A 57 3.06 13.90 9.09
N PRO A 58 4.27 13.39 9.40
CA PRO A 58 5.04 12.63 8.42
C PRO A 58 4.35 11.39 7.83
N CYS A 59 3.55 10.65 8.60
CA CYS A 59 2.79 9.50 8.08
C CYS A 59 1.75 9.97 7.10
N ARG A 60 0.97 10.97 7.49
CA ARG A 60 -0.08 11.55 6.64
C ARG A 60 0.51 12.07 5.33
N ASP A 61 1.61 12.83 5.40
CA ASP A 61 2.28 13.36 4.22
C ASP A 61 2.80 12.22 3.31
N THR A 62 3.24 11.09 3.88
CA THR A 62 3.62 9.90 3.12
C THR A 62 2.41 9.20 2.51
N ASP A 63 1.33 9.02 3.26
CA ASP A 63 0.10 8.35 2.80
C ASP A 63 -0.59 9.16 1.70
N GLU A 64 -0.63 10.49 1.81
CA GLU A 64 -1.14 11.40 0.78
C GLU A 64 -0.33 11.32 -0.52
N ARG A 65 1.00 11.26 -0.40
CA ARG A 65 1.89 11.09 -1.56
C ARG A 65 1.69 9.72 -2.20
N HIS A 66 1.55 8.66 -1.40
CA HIS A 66 1.34 7.30 -1.89
C HIS A 66 0.00 7.18 -2.61
N GLU A 67 -1.06 7.73 -2.03
CA GLU A 67 -2.38 7.78 -2.66
C GLU A 67 -2.35 8.57 -3.98
N THR A 68 -1.59 9.68 -4.03
CA THR A 68 -1.42 10.47 -5.25
C THR A 68 -0.77 9.64 -6.37
N ARG A 69 0.31 8.90 -6.07
CA ARG A 69 0.95 7.99 -7.05
C ARG A 69 0.00 6.90 -7.51
N HIS A 70 -0.76 6.29 -6.60
CA HIS A 70 -1.76 5.27 -6.96
C HIS A 70 -2.88 5.84 -7.85
N ARG A 71 -3.33 7.08 -7.60
CA ARG A 71 -4.28 7.77 -8.46
C ARG A 71 -3.71 8.01 -9.86
N GLU A 72 -2.44 8.37 -9.97
CA GLU A 72 -1.76 8.54 -11.28
C GLU A 72 -1.65 7.24 -12.05
N ILE A 73 -1.22 6.16 -11.39
CA ILE A 73 -1.18 4.81 -11.97
C ILE A 73 -2.58 4.38 -12.45
N ALA A 74 -3.61 4.58 -11.64
CA ALA A 74 -4.99 4.27 -12.01
C ALA A 74 -5.48 5.06 -13.24
N LYS A 75 -5.08 6.33 -13.39
CA LYS A 75 -5.37 7.13 -14.59
C LYS A 75 -4.74 6.51 -15.84
N LEU A 76 -3.46 6.17 -15.77
CA LEU A 76 -2.71 5.59 -16.89
C LEU A 76 -3.27 4.22 -17.30
N VAL A 77 -3.63 3.37 -16.34
CA VAL A 77 -4.28 2.07 -16.61
C VAL A 77 -5.60 2.26 -17.33
N ARG A 78 -6.42 3.24 -16.91
CA ARG A 78 -7.68 3.54 -17.59
C ARG A 78 -7.48 4.14 -18.98
N GLU A 79 -6.48 5.00 -19.17
CA GLU A 79 -6.13 5.56 -20.48
C GLU A 79 -5.76 4.45 -21.48
N LEU A 80 -4.95 3.48 -21.04
CA LEU A 80 -4.61 2.31 -21.85
C LEU A 80 -5.83 1.44 -22.18
N LYS A 81 -6.72 1.20 -21.21
CA LYS A 81 -7.96 0.43 -21.43
C LYS A 81 -8.97 1.17 -22.30
N GLY A 82 -9.08 2.49 -22.15
CA GLY A 82 -9.99 3.37 -22.89
C GLY A 82 -9.56 3.55 -24.36
N GLY A 83 -8.26 3.65 -24.62
CA GLY A 83 -7.72 3.74 -25.98
C GLY A 83 -8.00 2.50 -26.84
N VAL A 84 -8.25 1.35 -26.22
CA VAL A 84 -8.64 0.11 -26.93
C VAL A 84 -10.08 0.20 -27.46
N VAL A 85 -10.96 0.94 -26.77
CA VAL A 85 -12.39 1.01 -27.10
C VAL A 85 -12.69 2.01 -28.21
N ASP A 86 -11.92 3.10 -28.32
CA ASP A 86 -12.13 4.13 -29.34
C ASP A 86 -11.49 3.77 -30.71
N ALA A 87 -10.44 2.94 -30.72
CA ALA A 87 -9.85 2.45 -31.97
C ALA A 87 -10.81 1.55 -32.77
N SER A 88 -11.74 0.86 -32.09
CA SER A 88 -12.72 -0.04 -32.73
C SER A 88 -14.05 0.66 -33.10
N LYS A 89 -14.25 1.93 -32.72
CA LYS A 89 -15.49 2.70 -33.01
C LYS A 89 -15.30 3.89 -33.94
N GLN A 90 -14.10 4.10 -34.49
CA GLN A 90 -13.90 4.99 -35.63
C GLN A 90 -14.20 4.31 -36.98
N SER A 91 -15.32 3.60 -37.08
CA SER A 91 -15.99 3.44 -38.38
C SER A 91 -16.86 4.68 -38.61
N ASN A 92 -16.20 5.73 -39.10
CA ASN A 92 -16.72 6.77 -40.00
C ASN A 92 -18.24 7.08 -39.92
N PRO A 93 -18.68 8.20 -39.30
CA PRO A 93 -19.99 8.78 -39.58
C PRO A 93 -19.86 9.65 -40.84
N ASN A 94 -19.56 9.02 -41.98
CA ASN A 94 -19.64 9.67 -43.28
C ASN A 94 -20.43 8.78 -44.23
N THR A 95 -21.66 8.46 -43.85
CA THR A 95 -22.71 8.09 -44.81
C THR A 95 -23.43 9.37 -45.22
N PRO A 96 -23.29 9.83 -46.47
CA PRO A 96 -24.02 10.97 -46.99
C PRO A 96 -25.50 10.60 -47.05
N PHE A 97 -26.35 11.32 -46.31
CA PHE A 97 -27.78 11.23 -46.57
C PHE A 97 -28.06 12.05 -47.83
N GLU A 98 -28.16 11.35 -48.96
CA GLU A 98 -28.73 11.86 -50.19
C GLU A 98 -30.09 12.48 -49.89
N ARG A 99 -30.22 13.79 -50.08
CA ARG A 99 -31.51 14.40 -50.34
C ARG A 99 -31.45 15.10 -51.69
N ALA A 100 -32.23 14.52 -52.59
CA ALA A 100 -32.34 14.87 -53.99
C ALA A 100 -32.61 16.36 -54.23
N SER A 101 -31.91 16.85 -55.25
CA SER A 101 -32.37 17.72 -56.34
C SER A 101 -33.08 19.03 -56.02
N THR A 102 -32.38 20.15 -56.23
CA THR A 102 -32.91 21.25 -57.06
C THR A 102 -31.74 22.00 -57.72
N PRO A 103 -31.75 22.26 -59.05
CA PRO A 103 -30.65 22.92 -59.73
C PRO A 103 -30.91 24.43 -59.85
N GLN A 104 -29.90 25.25 -59.54
CA GLN A 104 -29.70 26.55 -60.20
C GLN A 104 -28.29 27.07 -59.90
N LYS A 105 -27.45 27.02 -60.94
CA LYS A 105 -26.87 28.16 -61.69
C LYS A 105 -25.52 28.61 -61.14
N ALA A 106 -24.53 28.37 -61.98
CA ALA A 106 -23.17 28.86 -61.90
C ALA A 106 -23.14 30.39 -61.85
N ASP A 107 -22.20 30.94 -61.09
CA ASP A 107 -21.26 31.92 -61.61
C ASP A 107 -19.94 31.90 -60.82
N ARG A 108 -18.87 32.16 -61.57
CA ARG A 108 -17.46 32.15 -61.20
C ARG A 108 -17.12 33.26 -60.19
N ALA A 109 -16.17 33.01 -59.28
CA ALA A 109 -15.08 33.94 -58.99
C ALA A 109 -14.00 33.31 -58.11
N ASP A 110 -12.81 33.86 -58.32
CA ASP A 110 -11.47 33.61 -57.82
C ASP A 110 -11.24 33.18 -56.36
N GLY A 111 -10.08 32.53 -56.22
CA GLY A 111 -9.53 32.07 -54.97
C GLY A 111 -9.30 33.19 -53.97
N ASP A 112 -9.68 32.90 -52.73
CA ASP A 112 -9.26 33.68 -51.58
C ASP A 112 -8.90 32.70 -50.46
N VAL A 113 -7.78 32.98 -49.82
CA VAL A 113 -7.16 32.13 -48.80
C VAL A 113 -8.11 32.09 -47.61
N ALA A 114 -8.75 30.94 -47.40
CA ALA A 114 -9.77 30.74 -46.37
C ALA A 114 -9.20 31.02 -44.98
N ALA A 115 -9.38 32.26 -44.52
CA ALA A 115 -9.19 32.64 -43.14
C ALA A 115 -10.17 31.82 -42.27
N PRO A 116 -9.72 31.28 -41.11
CA PRO A 116 -10.57 30.47 -40.26
C PRO A 116 -11.78 31.29 -39.81
N THR A 117 -12.97 30.83 -40.20
CA THR A 117 -14.23 31.45 -39.79
C THR A 117 -14.29 31.56 -38.26
N PRO A 118 -14.62 32.73 -37.71
CA PRO A 118 -14.69 32.92 -36.27
C PRO A 118 -15.83 32.08 -35.70
N MET A 119 -15.44 31.02 -34.99
CA MET A 119 -16.38 30.14 -34.28
C MET A 119 -17.42 30.95 -33.49
N THR A 120 -18.68 30.61 -33.68
CA THR A 120 -19.79 31.25 -32.97
C THR A 120 -19.70 30.99 -31.46
N LYS A 121 -20.23 31.90 -30.65
CA LYS A 121 -20.26 31.76 -29.17
C LYS A 121 -20.94 30.45 -28.73
N LYS A 122 -21.90 29.95 -29.52
CA LYS A 122 -22.59 28.67 -29.30
C LYS A 122 -21.64 27.49 -29.47
N GLU A 123 -20.88 27.44 -30.57
CA GLU A 123 -19.92 26.35 -30.84
C GLU A 123 -18.76 26.34 -29.84
N ARG A 124 -18.27 27.51 -29.39
CA ARG A 124 -17.26 27.57 -28.32
C ARG A 124 -17.77 26.99 -27.01
N LYS A 125 -19.03 27.26 -26.65
CA LYS A 125 -19.66 26.72 -25.44
C LYS A 125 -19.89 25.21 -25.55
N GLU A 126 -20.22 24.72 -26.74
CA GLU A 126 -20.42 23.30 -27.04
C GLU A 126 -19.10 22.52 -27.03
N LYS A 127 -18.05 23.03 -27.69
CA LYS A 127 -16.69 22.44 -27.58
C LYS A 127 -16.21 22.41 -26.14
N LYS A 128 -16.45 23.47 -25.35
CA LYS A 128 -16.10 23.48 -23.92
C LYS A 128 -16.91 22.47 -23.11
N ARG A 129 -18.18 22.23 -23.45
CA ARG A 129 -19.02 21.19 -22.82
C ARG A 129 -18.56 19.78 -23.18
N ILE A 130 -18.24 19.54 -24.45
CA ILE A 130 -17.77 18.25 -24.97
C ILE A 130 -16.38 17.93 -24.40
N SER A 131 -15.44 18.87 -24.43
CA SER A 131 -14.11 18.73 -23.79
C SER A 131 -14.24 18.47 -22.29
N LYS A 132 -15.09 19.21 -21.57
CA LYS A 132 -15.35 18.96 -20.15
C LYS A 132 -16.13 17.66 -19.89
N ALA A 133 -16.82 17.09 -20.88
CA ALA A 133 -17.50 15.79 -20.75
C ALA A 133 -16.52 14.63 -21.02
N LEU A 134 -15.61 14.79 -21.98
CA LEU A 134 -14.49 13.88 -22.20
C LEU A 134 -13.54 13.82 -21.00
N GLU A 135 -13.20 14.97 -20.40
CA GLU A 135 -12.42 15.02 -19.16
C GLU A 135 -13.12 14.33 -17.97
N ARG A 136 -14.46 14.29 -17.95
CA ARG A 136 -15.23 13.60 -16.89
C ARG A 136 -15.21 12.08 -17.02
N ASN A 137 -14.93 11.51 -18.19
CA ASN A 137 -14.82 10.06 -18.37
C ASN A 137 -13.56 9.46 -17.75
N VAL A 138 -12.63 10.28 -17.25
CA VAL A 138 -11.43 9.85 -16.51
C VAL A 138 -11.60 10.05 -14.99
N ALA A 139 -12.81 9.89 -14.46
CA ALA A 139 -13.06 9.99 -13.02
C ALA A 139 -12.52 8.73 -12.31
N VAL A 140 -11.25 8.75 -11.87
CA VAL A 140 -10.66 7.68 -11.03
C VAL A 140 -11.40 7.62 -9.70
N THR A 141 -11.97 6.45 -9.41
CA THR A 141 -12.72 6.18 -8.19
C THR A 141 -11.77 5.68 -7.09
N THR A 142 -12.20 5.76 -5.84
CA THR A 142 -11.45 5.20 -4.70
C THR A 142 -11.23 3.68 -4.85
N GLN A 143 -12.16 2.96 -5.48
CA GLN A 143 -12.02 1.53 -5.73
C GLN A 143 -10.87 1.21 -6.69
N ASP A 144 -10.61 2.06 -7.69
CA ASP A 144 -9.46 1.86 -8.60
C ASP A 144 -8.15 2.04 -7.83
N VAL A 145 -8.08 3.05 -6.95
CA VAL A 145 -6.89 3.32 -6.12
C VAL A 145 -6.63 2.15 -5.17
N GLN A 146 -7.68 1.58 -4.59
CA GLN A 146 -7.58 0.38 -3.74
C GLN A 146 -7.15 -0.86 -4.53
N LEU A 147 -7.64 -1.02 -5.77
CA LEU A 147 -7.20 -2.11 -6.64
C LEU A 147 -5.71 -1.96 -6.98
N VAL A 148 -5.28 -0.75 -7.35
CA VAL A 148 -3.86 -0.44 -7.59
C VAL A 148 -3.04 -0.78 -6.35
N TRP A 149 -3.44 -0.33 -5.15
CA TRP A 149 -2.78 -0.68 -3.90
C TRP A 149 -2.60 -2.19 -3.73
N LYS A 150 -3.69 -2.96 -3.86
CA LYS A 150 -3.67 -4.42 -3.64
C LYS A 150 -2.75 -5.16 -4.60
N VAL A 151 -2.66 -4.69 -5.85
CA VAL A 151 -1.83 -5.30 -6.89
C VAL A 151 -0.34 -4.96 -6.68
N LEU A 152 -0.03 -3.70 -6.36
CA LEU A 152 1.36 -3.28 -6.15
C LEU A 152 1.95 -3.89 -4.88
N HIS A 153 1.17 -3.93 -3.79
CA HIS A 153 1.66 -4.28 -2.45
C HIS A 153 0.88 -5.49 -1.88
N PRO A 154 1.03 -6.69 -2.48
CA PRO A 154 0.30 -7.87 -2.03
C PRO A 154 0.71 -8.27 -0.61
N GLY A 155 -0.27 -8.59 0.23
CA GLY A 155 -0.04 -8.97 1.63
C GLY A 155 0.22 -7.80 2.59
N VAL A 156 0.28 -6.56 2.08
CA VAL A 156 0.42 -5.37 2.92
C VAL A 156 -0.94 -4.72 3.16
N ASP A 157 -1.43 -4.88 4.39
CA ASP A 157 -2.62 -4.17 4.87
C ASP A 157 -2.24 -2.71 5.16
N LYS A 158 -2.80 -1.77 4.40
CA LYS A 158 -2.54 -0.31 4.56
C LYS A 158 -2.66 0.19 6.00
N ASP A 159 -3.56 -0.42 6.78
CA ASP A 159 -3.88 -0.01 8.14
C ASP A 159 -3.23 -0.89 9.22
N SER A 160 -2.52 -1.95 8.82
CA SER A 160 -1.85 -2.83 9.77
C SER A 160 -0.43 -2.34 10.03
N PRO A 161 -0.10 -1.89 11.26
CA PRO A 161 1.26 -1.48 11.60
C PRO A 161 2.26 -2.66 11.59
N LEU A 162 1.77 -3.89 11.45
CA LEU A 162 2.54 -5.14 11.50
C LEU A 162 2.64 -5.84 10.14
N SER A 163 1.92 -5.42 9.09
CA SER A 163 2.11 -6.01 7.76
C SER A 163 3.40 -5.52 7.10
N ASP A 164 3.79 -4.28 7.40
CA ASP A 164 5.09 -3.73 6.97
C ASP A 164 6.26 -4.46 7.63
N ASP A 165 6.01 -5.11 8.77
CA ASP A 165 7.02 -5.82 9.52
C ASP A 165 7.50 -7.09 8.82
N GLU A 166 6.71 -7.82 8.04
CA GLU A 166 7.20 -9.07 7.42
C GLU A 166 8.21 -8.79 6.30
N ALA A 167 7.90 -7.80 5.44
CA ALA A 167 8.82 -7.31 4.41
C ALA A 167 10.04 -6.59 5.00
N ALA A 168 9.85 -5.78 6.06
CA ALA A 168 10.95 -5.15 6.78
C ALA A 168 11.78 -6.15 7.64
N MET A 169 11.16 -7.24 8.12
CA MET A 169 11.81 -8.28 8.94
C MET A 169 12.74 -9.15 8.12
N ALA A 170 12.41 -9.40 6.84
CA ALA A 170 13.33 -10.06 5.91
C ALA A 170 14.69 -9.34 5.86
N TYR A 171 14.70 -8.01 5.96
CA TYR A 171 15.93 -7.20 6.00
C TYR A 171 16.50 -7.00 7.40
N SER A 172 15.66 -6.81 8.44
CA SER A 172 16.16 -6.56 9.81
C SER A 172 16.78 -7.78 10.51
N ARG A 173 16.71 -8.97 9.89
CA ARG A 173 17.35 -10.19 10.39
C ARG A 173 18.86 -10.24 10.06
N ALA A 174 19.34 -9.37 9.18
CA ALA A 174 20.76 -9.08 9.10
C ALA A 174 21.13 -8.23 10.33
N ASP A 175 22.02 -8.74 11.18
CA ASP A 175 22.50 -8.06 12.40
C ASP A 175 23.17 -6.68 12.10
N GLU A 176 23.38 -6.36 10.82
CA GLU A 176 23.96 -5.13 10.32
C GLU A 176 22.94 -4.37 9.49
N ILE A 177 22.52 -3.20 9.99
CA ILE A 177 21.76 -2.25 9.17
C ILE A 177 22.76 -1.65 8.19
N PRO A 178 22.56 -1.77 6.87
CA PRO A 178 23.42 -1.13 5.89
C PRO A 178 23.47 0.38 6.13
N ASP A 179 24.62 1.00 5.88
CA ASP A 179 24.67 2.44 5.76
C ASP A 179 23.81 2.88 4.55
N ASP A 180 23.25 4.10 4.59
CA ASP A 180 22.28 4.58 3.57
C ASP A 180 22.82 4.46 2.12
N GLU A 181 24.14 4.46 1.94
CA GLU A 181 24.82 4.37 0.64
C GLU A 181 24.87 2.94 0.08
N ASP A 182 24.68 1.92 0.93
CA ASP A 182 24.75 0.50 0.55
C ASP A 182 23.37 -0.15 0.37
N ILE A 183 22.29 0.65 0.40
CA ILE A 183 20.94 0.16 0.14
C ILE A 183 20.84 -0.22 -1.34
N THR A 184 21.09 -1.49 -1.62
CA THR A 184 20.84 -2.10 -2.93
C THR A 184 19.34 -2.24 -3.14
N LEU A 185 18.85 -1.66 -4.23
CA LEU A 185 17.46 -1.82 -4.65
C LEU A 185 17.26 -3.21 -5.25
N PRO A 186 16.17 -3.91 -4.91
CA PRO A 186 15.77 -5.13 -5.59
C PRO A 186 15.57 -4.87 -7.08
N ASP A 187 15.80 -5.89 -7.90
CA ASP A 187 15.35 -5.87 -9.28
C ASP A 187 13.83 -6.11 -9.31
N PHE A 188 13.07 -5.08 -9.66
CA PHE A 188 11.61 -5.13 -9.73
C PHE A 188 11.07 -5.66 -11.06
N ALA A 189 11.90 -6.25 -11.93
CA ALA A 189 11.47 -6.75 -13.24
C ALA A 189 10.35 -7.81 -13.15
N ASP A 190 10.42 -8.70 -12.16
CA ASP A 190 9.42 -9.75 -11.94
C ASP A 190 8.11 -9.19 -11.39
N ASP A 191 8.20 -8.28 -10.41
CA ASP A 191 7.05 -7.57 -9.85
C ASP A 191 6.33 -6.75 -10.92
N LEU A 192 7.08 -6.03 -11.75
CA LEU A 192 6.50 -5.25 -12.85
C LEU A 192 5.72 -6.16 -13.82
N ARG A 193 6.28 -7.31 -14.20
CA ARG A 193 5.59 -8.26 -15.08
C ARG A 193 4.31 -8.79 -14.45
N ARG A 194 4.37 -9.19 -13.16
CA ARG A 194 3.20 -9.63 -12.38
C ARG A 194 2.13 -8.55 -12.31
N ILE A 195 2.51 -7.32 -11.95
CA ILE A 195 1.59 -6.18 -11.78
C ILE A 195 0.88 -5.84 -13.09
N LEU A 196 1.61 -5.75 -14.20
CA LEU A 196 1.02 -5.46 -15.51
C LEU A 196 0.02 -6.56 -15.94
N GLN A 197 0.35 -7.82 -15.67
CA GLN A 197 -0.53 -8.97 -15.91
C GLN A 197 -1.81 -8.89 -15.05
N GLU A 198 -1.68 -8.65 -13.74
CA GLU A 198 -2.82 -8.54 -12.81
C GLU A 198 -3.74 -7.36 -13.14
N MET A 199 -3.17 -6.22 -13.56
CA MET A 199 -3.97 -5.07 -14.01
C MET A 199 -4.67 -5.32 -15.34
N LYS A 200 -4.44 -6.46 -15.99
CA LYS A 200 -4.96 -6.82 -17.32
C LYS A 200 -4.62 -5.75 -18.36
N VAL A 201 -3.39 -5.24 -18.28
CA VAL A 201 -2.84 -4.38 -19.33
C VAL A 201 -2.29 -5.34 -20.38
N GLU A 202 -3.17 -5.86 -21.22
CA GLU A 202 -2.74 -6.67 -22.35
C GLU A 202 -1.89 -5.80 -23.28
N GLU A 203 -0.68 -6.24 -23.58
CA GLU A 203 0.04 -5.80 -24.76
C GLU A 203 -0.76 -6.27 -25.98
N GLY A 204 -1.80 -5.52 -26.32
CA GLY A 204 -2.82 -5.96 -27.27
C GLY A 204 -2.17 -6.54 -28.53
N ALA A 205 -2.65 -7.72 -28.93
CA ALA A 205 -2.23 -8.45 -30.13
C ALA A 205 -2.34 -7.62 -31.42
N ASN A 206 -3.00 -6.45 -31.38
CA ASN A 206 -2.99 -5.45 -32.43
C ASN A 206 -2.00 -4.31 -32.08
N ARG A 207 -0.86 -4.34 -32.75
CA ARG A 207 0.21 -3.31 -32.84
C ARG A 207 -0.14 -2.01 -32.06
N PRO A 208 0.36 -1.82 -30.84
CA PRO A 208 -0.01 -0.67 -30.01
C PRO A 208 0.35 0.62 -30.75
N SER A 209 -0.60 1.56 -30.78
CA SER A 209 -0.39 2.88 -31.36
C SER A 209 0.83 3.54 -30.73
N LYS A 210 1.43 4.50 -31.43
CA LYS A 210 2.57 5.28 -30.88
C LYS A 210 2.23 5.88 -29.51
N GLU A 211 0.98 6.30 -29.33
CA GLU A 211 0.44 6.83 -28.08
C GLU A 211 0.27 5.75 -27.00
N GLY A 212 -0.21 4.55 -27.36
CA GLY A 212 -0.31 3.42 -26.43
C GLY A 212 1.04 3.00 -25.89
N LYS A 213 2.07 2.91 -26.74
CA LYS A 213 3.45 2.62 -26.30
C LYS A 213 3.99 3.68 -25.35
N ALA A 214 3.75 4.96 -25.64
CA ALA A 214 4.17 6.05 -24.77
C ALA A 214 3.46 6.02 -23.41
N THR A 215 2.18 5.68 -23.39
CA THR A 215 1.39 5.57 -22.17
C THR A 215 1.80 4.37 -21.34
N LEU A 216 2.10 3.22 -21.98
CA LEU A 216 2.65 2.04 -21.32
C LEU A 216 4.01 2.34 -20.70
N ALA A 217 4.90 3.04 -21.42
CA ALA A 217 6.21 3.45 -20.87
C ALA A 217 6.06 4.35 -19.63
N LYS A 218 5.09 5.28 -19.65
CA LYS A 218 4.77 6.12 -18.48
C LYS A 218 4.23 5.28 -17.31
N LEU A 219 3.34 4.34 -17.59
CA LEU A 219 2.79 3.43 -16.58
C LEU A 219 3.90 2.61 -15.94
N THR A 220 4.78 2.01 -16.74
CA THR A 220 5.94 1.24 -16.27
C THR A 220 6.84 2.09 -15.37
N ALA A 221 7.18 3.31 -15.80
CA ALA A 221 8.00 4.21 -14.99
C ALA A 221 7.32 4.60 -13.67
N ALA A 222 6.01 4.84 -13.68
CA ALA A 222 5.24 5.17 -12.47
C ALA A 222 5.16 4.00 -11.49
N ILE A 223 4.96 2.76 -11.98
CA ILE A 223 4.96 1.55 -11.14
C ILE A 223 6.32 1.34 -10.50
N LEU A 224 7.40 1.39 -11.29
CA LEU A 224 8.76 1.20 -10.77
C LEU A 224 9.12 2.27 -9.74
N GLY A 225 8.75 3.53 -9.99
CA GLY A 225 8.95 4.61 -9.03
C GLY A 225 8.18 4.42 -7.72
N ASP A 226 6.96 3.87 -7.76
CA ASP A 226 6.20 3.56 -6.54
C ASP A 226 6.82 2.40 -5.76
N LEU A 227 7.22 1.31 -6.44
CA LEU A 227 7.87 0.16 -5.81
C LEU A 227 9.19 0.56 -5.14
N GLU A 228 10.02 1.34 -5.83
CA GLU A 228 11.27 1.85 -5.27
C GLU A 228 11.00 2.73 -4.03
N GLN A 229 10.06 3.67 -4.15
CA GLN A 229 9.73 4.58 -3.05
C GLN A 229 9.16 3.83 -1.85
N PHE A 230 8.25 2.88 -2.07
CA PHE A 230 7.68 2.04 -1.03
C PHE A 230 8.75 1.18 -0.34
N TYR A 231 9.66 0.60 -1.11
CA TYR A 231 10.78 -0.17 -0.57
C TYR A 231 11.71 0.69 0.31
N ARG A 232 12.07 1.89 -0.16
CA ARG A 232 12.86 2.86 0.63
C ARG A 232 12.14 3.27 1.91
N GLU A 233 10.82 3.43 1.86
CA GLU A 233 10.00 3.73 3.04
C GLU A 233 10.03 2.58 4.04
N CYS A 234 9.89 1.33 3.60
CA CYS A 234 9.98 0.12 4.43
C CYS A 234 11.35 0.02 5.12
N ILE A 235 12.44 0.22 4.38
CA ILE A 235 13.79 0.26 4.96
C ILE A 235 13.90 1.39 5.97
N GLY A 236 13.43 2.60 5.62
CA GLY A 236 13.44 3.73 6.54
C GLY A 236 12.68 3.45 7.84
N ILE A 237 11.57 2.72 7.78
CA ILE A 237 10.83 2.25 8.96
C ILE A 237 11.69 1.28 9.78
N ALA A 238 12.31 0.28 9.15
CA ALA A 238 13.19 -0.68 9.82
C ALA A 238 14.37 0.00 10.55
N ILE A 239 15.03 0.94 9.88
CA ILE A 239 16.13 1.76 10.43
C ILE A 239 15.66 2.53 11.67
N ARG A 240 14.52 3.25 11.55
CA ARG A 240 13.96 4.03 12.66
C ARG A 240 13.51 3.14 13.82
N ARG A 241 12.93 1.97 13.52
CA ARG A 241 12.53 0.97 14.51
C ARG A 241 13.72 0.47 15.29
N GLU A 242 14.82 0.11 14.62
CA GLU A 242 16.03 -0.34 15.30
C GLU A 242 16.69 0.78 16.11
N GLY A 243 16.69 2.02 15.59
CA GLY A 243 17.11 3.21 16.35
C GLY A 243 16.27 3.42 17.62
N TYR A 244 14.96 3.16 17.55
CA TYR A 244 14.07 3.17 18.71
C TYR A 244 14.39 2.03 19.69
N ARG A 245 14.57 0.79 19.21
CA ARG A 245 14.94 -0.38 20.02
C ARG A 245 16.23 -0.14 20.80
N ARG A 246 17.27 0.41 20.16
CA ARG A 246 18.55 0.75 20.81
C ARG A 246 18.38 1.77 21.94
N ARG A 247 17.43 2.72 21.81
CA ARG A 247 17.20 3.72 22.86
C ARG A 247 16.54 3.16 24.10
N ILE A 248 15.40 2.48 23.94
CA ILE A 248 14.60 2.07 25.10
C ILE A 248 14.96 0.67 25.59
N GLY A 249 15.78 -0.06 24.83
CA GLY A 249 16.10 -1.46 25.05
C GLY A 249 15.14 -2.37 24.30
N ARG A 250 15.68 -3.48 23.78
CA ARG A 250 14.96 -4.47 22.96
C ARG A 250 13.64 -4.93 23.61
N ASN A 251 13.70 -5.40 24.85
CA ASN A 251 12.53 -5.89 25.59
C ASN A 251 11.48 -4.80 25.90
N ALA A 252 11.88 -3.52 25.97
CA ALA A 252 10.92 -2.43 26.17
C ALA A 252 10.21 -2.09 24.86
N ALA A 253 10.94 -2.13 23.75
CA ALA A 253 10.37 -1.92 22.42
C ALA A 253 9.42 -3.04 22.00
N GLU A 254 9.77 -4.30 22.27
CA GLU A 254 8.89 -5.45 22.02
C GLU A 254 7.58 -5.35 22.82
N ARG A 255 7.66 -5.01 24.12
CA ARG A 255 6.46 -4.78 24.95
C ARG A 255 5.61 -3.61 24.48
N GLU A 256 6.20 -2.59 23.87
CA GLU A 256 5.45 -1.49 23.28
C GLU A 256 4.77 -1.92 21.98
N LEU A 257 5.44 -2.76 21.19
CA LEU A 257 4.90 -3.33 19.96
C LEU A 257 3.72 -4.27 20.23
N GLU A 258 3.82 -5.12 21.25
CA GLU A 258 2.71 -5.98 21.71
C GLU A 258 1.45 -5.15 22.03
N LYS A 259 1.60 -3.91 22.53
CA LYS A 259 0.43 -3.04 22.79
C LYS A 259 -0.29 -2.60 21.52
N TYR A 260 0.39 -2.56 20.37
CA TYR A 260 -0.26 -2.30 19.08
C TYR A 260 -1.06 -3.50 18.59
N GLU A 261 -0.74 -4.71 19.04
CA GLU A 261 -1.57 -5.90 18.77
C GLU A 261 -2.84 -5.90 19.61
N GLU A 262 -2.73 -5.46 20.87
CA GLU A 262 -3.85 -5.45 21.81
C GLU A 262 -4.79 -4.26 21.63
N ARG A 263 -4.28 -3.14 21.13
CA ARG A 263 -5.03 -1.89 21.05
C ARG A 263 -4.77 -1.19 19.73
N ASP A 264 -5.85 -0.75 19.11
CA ASP A 264 -5.77 0.07 17.92
C ASP A 264 -5.05 1.37 18.28
N TRP A 265 -3.97 1.63 17.57
CA TRP A 265 -3.12 2.79 17.78
C TRP A 265 -3.82 4.10 17.36
N ARG A 266 -4.79 4.05 16.44
CA ARG A 266 -5.56 5.21 15.98
C ARG A 266 -6.62 5.62 17.00
N THR A 267 -7.36 4.66 17.55
CA THR A 267 -8.51 4.92 18.43
C THR A 267 -8.19 4.73 19.92
N GLY A 268 -7.13 3.97 20.23
CA GLY A 268 -6.83 3.51 21.59
C GLY A 268 -7.75 2.39 22.09
N ALA A 269 -8.74 1.97 21.28
CA ALA A 269 -9.68 0.91 21.60
C ALA A 269 -8.96 -0.43 21.69
N LYS A 270 -9.42 -1.32 22.57
CA LYS A 270 -8.91 -2.70 22.61
C LYS A 270 -9.34 -3.43 21.35
N VAL A 271 -8.39 -4.02 20.64
CA VAL A 271 -8.67 -4.92 19.52
C VAL A 271 -9.21 -6.20 20.15
N THR A 272 -10.54 -6.38 20.11
CA THR A 272 -11.13 -7.65 20.51
C THR A 272 -10.73 -8.71 19.50
N LYS A 273 -9.96 -9.72 19.94
CA LYS A 273 -9.48 -10.82 19.08
C LYS A 273 -10.58 -11.51 18.27
N GLN A 274 -11.83 -11.42 18.71
CA GLN A 274 -13.00 -11.98 18.03
C GLN A 274 -13.33 -11.35 16.66
N VAL A 275 -12.91 -10.11 16.38
CA VAL A 275 -13.29 -9.43 15.12
C VAL A 275 -12.32 -9.72 13.97
N ARG A 276 -11.09 -10.15 14.26
CA ARG A 276 -10.07 -10.35 13.22
C ARG A 276 -10.32 -11.59 12.33
N SER A 277 -11.11 -12.56 12.80
CA SER A 277 -11.46 -13.77 12.03
C SER A 277 -12.74 -13.64 11.17
N GLN A 278 -13.39 -12.48 11.14
CA GLN A 278 -14.60 -12.25 10.33
C GLN A 278 -14.46 -10.97 9.51
N GLY A 279 -13.50 -10.99 8.58
CA GLY A 279 -13.25 -9.91 7.64
C GLY A 279 -14.03 -10.01 6.32
N GLU A 280 -15.23 -10.59 6.29
CA GLU A 280 -16.17 -10.45 5.15
C GLU A 280 -17.62 -10.55 5.65
N SER A 281 -18.26 -9.41 5.90
CA SER A 281 -19.62 -9.05 5.45
C SER A 281 -20.24 -7.95 6.31
N GLY A 282 -20.84 -6.97 5.64
CA GLY A 282 -22.01 -6.26 6.16
C GLY A 282 -21.74 -5.03 7.02
N ALA A 283 -21.68 -3.87 6.36
CA ALA A 283 -21.99 -2.60 6.99
C ALA A 283 -23.41 -2.65 7.59
N SER A 284 -23.50 -2.47 8.91
CA SER A 284 -24.73 -2.08 9.59
C SER A 284 -24.38 -0.99 10.59
N ALA A 285 -24.87 0.22 10.33
CA ALA A 285 -24.80 1.33 11.26
C ALA A 285 -25.64 1.00 12.50
N GLY A 286 -24.98 0.74 13.62
CA GLY A 286 -25.59 0.73 14.95
C GLY A 286 -25.09 1.94 15.72
N GLU A 287 -26.02 2.80 16.14
CA GLU A 287 -25.78 3.94 17.03
C GLU A 287 -25.19 3.45 18.37
N PRO A 288 -24.23 4.19 18.97
CA PRO A 288 -23.79 3.91 20.32
C PRO A 288 -24.88 4.38 21.31
N VAL A 289 -25.49 3.43 22.01
CA VAL A 289 -26.25 3.68 23.23
C VAL A 289 -25.28 4.18 24.29
N LEU A 290 -25.47 5.44 24.70
CA LEU A 290 -24.86 6.03 25.88
C LEU A 290 -25.72 5.62 27.08
N ASP A 291 -25.25 4.65 27.86
CA ASP A 291 -25.76 4.45 29.22
C ASP A 291 -25.09 5.50 30.14
N GLU A 292 -25.84 6.54 30.45
CA GLU A 292 -25.56 7.47 31.55
C GLU A 292 -26.06 6.83 32.85
N GLU A 293 -25.16 6.19 33.61
CA GLU A 293 -25.39 5.92 35.03
C GLU A 293 -24.72 7.03 35.85
N GLU A 294 -25.54 7.97 36.32
CA GLU A 294 -25.23 8.86 37.43
C GLU A 294 -25.25 8.03 38.73
N ASP A 295 -24.08 7.83 39.35
CA ASP A 295 -23.97 7.33 40.72
C ASP A 295 -23.19 8.35 41.57
N GLU A 296 -23.94 9.16 42.31
CA GLU A 296 -23.41 9.95 43.43
C GLU A 296 -23.27 9.04 44.65
N GLY A 297 -22.03 8.65 44.97
CA GLY A 297 -21.76 7.76 46.10
C GLY A 297 -20.35 7.85 46.66
N GLU A 298 -20.18 8.77 47.62
CA GLU A 298 -19.42 8.62 48.88
C GLU A 298 -18.17 7.71 48.89
N ALA A 299 -16.99 8.33 49.03
CA ALA A 299 -15.69 7.65 49.09
C ALA A 299 -15.53 6.74 50.33
N PRO A 300 -15.21 5.43 50.17
CA PRO A 300 -14.71 4.61 51.26
C PRO A 300 -13.17 4.56 51.26
N ALA A 301 -12.63 4.55 52.48
CA ALA A 301 -11.22 4.46 52.80
C ALA A 301 -10.51 3.26 52.15
N MET A 302 -9.28 3.50 51.69
CA MET A 302 -8.37 2.52 51.11
C MET A 302 -7.97 1.42 52.13
N PRO A 303 -8.20 0.12 51.85
CA PRO A 303 -7.52 -0.95 52.55
C PRO A 303 -6.12 -1.18 51.98
N SER A 304 -5.15 -1.34 52.88
CA SER A 304 -3.77 -1.70 52.62
C SER A 304 -3.62 -3.00 51.80
N SER A 305 -2.71 -2.95 50.83
CA SER A 305 -2.31 -4.01 49.89
C SER A 305 -2.23 -5.44 50.45
N PRO A 306 -2.82 -6.42 49.75
CA PRO A 306 -2.32 -7.79 49.71
C PRO A 306 -1.43 -7.98 48.46
N THR A 307 -0.15 -8.28 48.71
CA THR A 307 0.80 -8.83 47.75
C THR A 307 0.24 -10.13 47.15
N THR A 308 -0.42 -10.03 46.00
CA THR A 308 -0.87 -11.21 45.24
C THR A 308 -0.05 -11.29 43.97
N ALA A 309 0.84 -12.29 43.92
CA ALA A 309 1.61 -12.63 42.73
C ALA A 309 0.67 -13.07 41.60
N TRP A 310 0.53 -12.23 40.57
CA TRP A 310 -0.19 -12.57 39.35
C TRP A 310 0.62 -13.60 38.56
N ARG A 311 0.38 -14.89 38.81
CA ARG A 311 0.75 -15.94 37.85
C ARG A 311 -0.23 -15.87 36.69
N CYS A 312 0.19 -15.22 35.61
CA CYS A 312 -0.48 -15.32 34.31
C CYS A 312 -0.34 -16.76 33.82
N ARG A 313 -1.36 -17.58 34.03
CA ARG A 313 -1.44 -18.95 33.48
C ARG A 313 -2.05 -18.81 32.08
N THR A 314 -1.20 -18.65 31.07
CA THR A 314 -1.62 -18.88 29.69
C THR A 314 -2.03 -20.34 29.57
N VAL A 315 -3.34 -20.59 29.50
CA VAL A 315 -3.85 -21.88 29.05
C VAL A 315 -3.63 -21.89 27.54
N VAL A 316 -2.44 -22.32 27.14
CA VAL A 316 -2.20 -22.70 25.75
C VAL A 316 -3.06 -23.93 25.52
N ASP A 317 -4.08 -23.79 24.67
CA ASP A 317 -4.84 -24.92 24.18
C ASP A 317 -3.91 -25.81 23.37
N LYS A 318 -3.45 -26.89 24.00
CA LYS A 318 -2.47 -27.81 23.43
C LYS A 318 -3.05 -28.57 22.24
N GLU A 319 -4.38 -28.71 22.16
CA GLU A 319 -5.05 -29.40 21.06
C GLU A 319 -5.05 -28.53 19.79
N GLY A 320 -5.28 -27.22 19.93
CA GLY A 320 -5.19 -26.26 18.81
C GLY A 320 -3.79 -26.19 18.20
N VAL A 321 -2.75 -26.10 19.04
CA VAL A 321 -1.35 -26.06 18.57
C VAL A 321 -0.95 -27.36 17.85
N ALA A 322 -1.46 -28.51 18.28
CA ALA A 322 -1.17 -29.78 17.62
C ALA A 322 -1.81 -29.88 16.22
N GLN A 323 -3.04 -29.35 16.06
CA GLN A 323 -3.73 -29.32 14.76
C GLN A 323 -3.03 -28.38 13.77
N ASP A 324 -2.61 -27.20 14.23
CA ASP A 324 -1.87 -26.24 13.40
C ASP A 324 -0.51 -26.80 12.96
N LEU A 325 0.20 -27.50 13.84
CA LEU A 325 1.47 -28.15 13.49
C LEU A 325 1.31 -29.28 12.48
N GLU A 326 0.25 -30.09 12.58
CA GLU A 326 -0.01 -31.17 11.62
C GLU A 326 -0.39 -30.60 10.24
N LYS A 327 -1.12 -29.48 10.20
CA LYS A 327 -1.41 -28.75 8.97
C LYS A 327 -0.12 -28.24 8.31
N VAL A 328 0.75 -27.55 9.06
CA VAL A 328 2.04 -27.06 8.55
C VAL A 328 2.91 -28.22 8.06
N ARG A 329 2.92 -29.35 8.77
CA ARG A 329 3.65 -30.56 8.36
C ARG A 329 3.13 -31.13 7.03
N SER A 330 1.81 -31.13 6.84
CA SER A 330 1.20 -31.59 5.57
C SER A 330 1.53 -30.66 4.39
N GLU A 331 1.57 -29.36 4.63
CA GLU A 331 1.94 -28.36 3.62
C GLU A 331 3.43 -28.46 3.23
N LEU A 332 4.31 -28.68 4.22
CA LEU A 332 5.73 -28.95 3.98
C LEU A 332 5.95 -30.25 3.18
N GLY A 333 5.20 -31.32 3.47
CA GLY A 333 5.26 -32.56 2.70
C GLY A 333 4.84 -32.38 1.23
N TRP A 334 3.85 -31.53 0.97
CA TRP A 334 3.46 -31.20 -0.41
C TRP A 334 4.55 -30.40 -1.13
N ALA A 335 5.18 -29.43 -0.43
CA ALA A 335 6.28 -28.64 -0.99
C ALA A 335 7.51 -29.51 -1.32
N GLU A 336 7.90 -30.43 -0.44
CA GLU A 336 8.99 -31.39 -0.69
C GLU A 336 8.68 -32.26 -1.92
N ALA A 337 7.44 -32.76 -2.06
CA ALA A 337 7.03 -33.55 -3.23
C ALA A 337 6.99 -32.74 -4.54
N VAL A 338 6.74 -31.43 -4.48
CA VAL A 338 6.84 -30.54 -5.65
C VAL A 338 8.31 -30.33 -6.03
N LEU A 339 9.18 -30.06 -5.06
CA LEU A 339 10.62 -29.89 -5.29
C LEU A 339 11.24 -31.16 -5.87
N GLU A 340 10.90 -32.33 -5.35
CA GLU A 340 11.41 -33.61 -5.86
C GLU A 340 10.99 -33.85 -7.33
N ARG A 341 9.75 -33.49 -7.69
CA ARG A 341 9.28 -33.56 -9.09
C ARG A 341 10.01 -32.59 -10.00
N MET A 342 10.28 -31.37 -9.54
CA MET A 342 11.06 -30.38 -10.30
C MET A 342 12.50 -30.85 -10.50
N GLN A 343 13.12 -31.38 -9.45
CA GLN A 343 14.48 -31.93 -9.52
C GLN A 343 14.58 -33.08 -10.52
N ARG A 344 13.66 -34.06 -10.48
CA ARG A 344 13.62 -35.16 -11.45
C ARG A 344 13.45 -34.68 -12.90
N ARG A 345 12.71 -33.59 -13.12
CA ARG A 345 12.54 -33.00 -14.45
C ARG A 345 13.84 -32.36 -14.96
N VAL A 346 14.53 -31.63 -14.09
CA VAL A 346 15.85 -31.05 -14.41
C VAL A 346 16.87 -32.16 -14.70
N GLU A 347 16.93 -33.21 -13.88
CA GLU A 347 17.81 -34.36 -14.11
C GLU A 347 17.51 -35.07 -15.45
N ALA A 348 16.23 -35.20 -15.82
CA ALA A 348 15.84 -35.76 -17.12
C ALA A 348 16.27 -34.88 -18.30
N GLU A 349 16.14 -33.56 -18.19
CA GLU A 349 16.59 -32.61 -19.22
C GLU A 349 18.11 -32.60 -19.35
N VAL A 350 18.84 -32.63 -18.23
CA VAL A 350 20.31 -32.75 -18.23
C VAL A 350 20.75 -34.07 -18.91
N ALA A 351 20.09 -35.18 -18.61
CA ALA A 351 20.38 -36.47 -19.25
C ALA A 351 20.03 -36.50 -20.75
N GLN A 352 19.04 -35.70 -21.18
CA GLN A 352 18.74 -35.53 -22.60
C GLN A 352 19.81 -34.71 -23.31
N LEU A 353 20.27 -33.61 -22.70
CA LEU A 353 21.35 -32.78 -23.23
C LEU A 353 22.67 -33.54 -23.33
N ALA A 354 23.02 -34.35 -22.32
CA ALA A 354 24.21 -35.20 -22.35
C ALA A 354 24.20 -36.16 -23.56
N ARG A 355 23.05 -36.80 -23.82
CA ARG A 355 22.88 -37.69 -24.99
C ARG A 355 22.98 -36.95 -26.33
N LEU A 356 22.55 -35.69 -26.40
CA LEU A 356 22.72 -34.87 -27.60
C LEU A 356 24.19 -34.50 -27.82
N LEU A 357 24.91 -34.19 -26.74
CA LEU A 357 26.33 -33.85 -26.79
C LEU A 357 27.19 -35.02 -27.26
N GLU A 358 26.91 -36.25 -26.78
CA GLU A 358 27.56 -37.47 -27.27
C GLU A 358 27.31 -37.69 -28.78
N LYS A 359 26.09 -37.43 -29.27
CA LYS A 359 25.78 -37.52 -30.71
C LYS A 359 26.54 -36.50 -31.54
N ILE A 360 26.74 -35.29 -31.03
CA ILE A 360 27.50 -34.24 -31.71
C ILE A 360 28.99 -34.63 -31.76
N GLN A 361 29.53 -35.23 -30.71
CA GLN A 361 30.94 -35.66 -30.67
C GLN A 361 31.24 -36.87 -31.57
N ALA A 362 30.23 -37.64 -31.97
CA ALA A 362 30.38 -38.80 -32.82
C ALA A 362 30.36 -38.47 -34.34
N VAL A 363 30.01 -37.24 -34.70
CA VAL A 363 30.03 -36.70 -36.07
C VAL A 363 31.34 -35.96 -36.31
#